data_AF-Q95SH7-F1
#
_entry.id   AF-Q95SH7-F1
#
_cell.length_a   1.000
_cell.length_b   1.000
_cell.length_c   1.000
_cell.angle_alpha   90.00
_cell.angle_beta   90.00
_cell.angle_gamma   90.00
#
_symmetry.space_group_name_H-M   'P 1'
#
loop_
_entity.id
_entity.type
_entity.pdbx_description
1 polymer ?
#
loop_
_entity_poly.entity_id
_entity_poly.type
_entity_poly.pdbx_seq_one_letter_code
_entity_poly.pdbx_strand_id
1 'polypeptide(L)'
;MRSYIALLGLILTLSGQFNMLLAGKKHSCEKLLADLGDAQSKFIYCATTKSVPVNLCEGCVDLYRNLTNDYGNLIANANCSKRYLNSDRINIVATTQGILTSLWQKANCENCFRDNFWIVYSDNSTKLQNCLESASSDLVCFKCKNDYVSLNDFYLSMEKKVGGSVCFDLQDNMNRTRLNWSKTLKCCQREVKLTNFLIAVGVVVLLPIFTFYITAVVVTKRREANHGLLNEQEPELDAPSTSTLITAAVLSTSTEDPVAISARTEKIANVLIGAGTHLLDESSDEEPPRGKKVAHSPASDYSSDDEPLEKPKRA
;
A
#
# COMPACT_ATOMS: atom_id res chain seq x y z
N MET A 1 -63.20 66.19 18.60
CA MET A 1 -62.49 65.62 19.77
C MET A 1 -62.81 64.15 20.02
N ARG A 2 -64.00 63.74 20.54
CA ARG A 2 -64.29 62.34 20.97
C ARG A 2 -63.74 61.22 20.05
N SER A 3 -63.92 61.30 18.73
CA SER A 3 -63.43 60.29 17.78
C SER A 3 -61.91 60.08 17.82
N TYR A 4 -61.10 61.14 17.92
CA TYR A 4 -59.64 61.04 18.02
C TYR A 4 -59.17 60.32 19.28
N ILE A 5 -59.89 60.47 20.40
CA ILE A 5 -59.55 59.82 21.68
C ILE A 5 -59.76 58.30 21.56
N ALA A 6 -60.86 57.87 20.93
CA ALA A 6 -61.10 56.46 20.66
C ALA A 6 -60.05 55.85 19.72
N LEU A 7 -59.65 56.59 18.68
CA LEU A 7 -58.65 56.15 17.70
C LEU A 7 -57.25 56.02 18.33
N LEU A 8 -56.84 56.99 19.16
CA LEU A 8 -55.60 56.90 19.96
C LEU A 8 -55.63 55.72 20.94
N GLY A 9 -56.74 55.50 21.63
CA GLY A 9 -56.90 54.36 22.53
C GLY A 9 -56.74 53.01 21.81
N LEU A 10 -57.31 52.88 20.61
CA LEU A 10 -57.22 51.66 19.79
C LEU A 10 -55.82 51.45 19.21
N ILE A 11 -55.11 52.52 18.82
CA ILE A 11 -53.69 52.43 18.44
C ILE A 11 -52.83 51.96 19.63
N LEU A 12 -53.07 52.50 20.83
CA LEU A 12 -52.32 52.12 22.03
C LEU A 12 -52.56 50.66 22.41
N THR A 13 -53.80 50.15 22.39
CA THR A 13 -54.08 48.74 22.71
C THR A 13 -53.50 47.78 21.67
N LEU A 14 -53.60 48.09 20.36
CA LEU A 14 -52.94 47.32 19.31
C LEU A 14 -51.41 47.32 19.48
N SER A 15 -50.80 48.45 19.80
CA SER A 15 -49.36 48.53 20.05
C SER A 15 -48.94 47.71 21.27
N GLY A 16 -49.76 47.67 22.33
CA GLY A 16 -49.53 46.84 23.52
C GLY A 16 -49.59 45.35 23.21
N GLN A 17 -50.61 44.91 22.46
CA GLN A 17 -50.75 43.52 22.01
C GLN A 17 -49.58 43.09 21.10
N PHE A 18 -49.17 43.96 20.17
CA PHE A 18 -48.05 43.69 19.27
C PHE A 18 -46.72 43.57 20.03
N ASN A 19 -46.46 44.45 21.00
CA ASN A 19 -45.28 44.38 21.85
C ASN A 19 -45.26 43.12 22.74
N MET A 20 -46.40 42.71 23.31
CA MET A 20 -46.52 41.45 24.06
C MET A 20 -46.23 40.22 23.18
N LEU A 21 -46.75 40.19 21.96
CA LEU A 21 -46.52 39.10 21.00
C LEU A 21 -45.03 39.03 20.58
N LEU A 22 -44.40 40.18 20.35
CA LEU A 22 -42.96 40.28 20.12
C LEU A 22 -42.13 39.82 21.33
N ALA A 23 -42.51 40.21 22.56
CA ALA A 23 -41.82 39.80 23.78
C ALA A 23 -41.90 38.28 24.00
N GLY A 24 -43.07 37.66 23.81
CA GLY A 24 -43.24 36.21 23.87
C GLY A 24 -42.39 35.46 22.84
N LYS A 25 -42.37 35.94 21.58
CA LYS A 25 -41.49 35.39 20.53
C LYS A 25 -40.01 35.57 20.84
N LYS A 26 -39.62 36.72 21.41
CA LYS A 26 -38.24 37.00 21.84
C LYS A 26 -37.79 35.99 22.90
N HIS A 27 -38.57 35.82 23.97
CA HIS A 27 -38.28 34.87 25.05
C HIS A 27 -38.26 33.42 24.57
N SER A 28 -39.10 33.04 23.61
CA SER A 28 -39.07 31.72 22.97
C SER A 28 -37.75 31.46 22.24
N CYS A 29 -37.29 32.41 21.41
CA CYS A 29 -36.02 32.28 20.70
C CYS A 29 -34.79 32.33 21.62
N GLU A 30 -34.84 33.14 22.68
CA GLU A 30 -33.74 33.24 23.65
C GLU A 30 -33.63 31.97 24.51
N LYS A 31 -34.74 31.31 24.83
CA LYS A 31 -34.71 29.97 25.44
C LYS A 31 -34.13 28.92 24.50
N LEU A 32 -34.64 28.82 23.26
CA LEU A 32 -34.16 27.81 22.29
C LEU A 32 -32.65 27.92 22.00
N LEU A 33 -32.10 29.14 21.98
CA LEU A 33 -30.66 29.35 21.84
C LEU A 33 -29.88 28.95 23.11
N ALA A 34 -30.43 29.20 24.29
CA ALA A 34 -29.80 28.80 25.56
C ALA A 34 -29.81 27.27 25.76
N ASP A 35 -30.93 26.60 25.45
CA ASP A 35 -31.07 25.15 25.48
C ASP A 35 -30.04 24.50 24.52
N LEU A 36 -29.93 25.00 23.27
CA LEU A 36 -28.91 24.57 22.31
C LEU A 36 -27.48 24.83 22.81
N GLY A 37 -27.20 25.99 23.39
CA GLY A 37 -25.86 26.34 23.89
C GLY A 37 -25.41 25.43 25.04
N ASP A 38 -26.33 25.08 25.93
CA ASP A 38 -26.13 24.09 26.99
C ASP A 38 -25.84 22.70 26.41
N ALA A 39 -26.64 22.22 25.45
CA ALA A 39 -26.41 20.95 24.76
C ALA A 39 -25.07 20.92 24.00
N GLN A 40 -24.71 21.99 23.30
CA GLN A 40 -23.39 22.16 22.64
C GLN A 40 -22.25 22.07 23.66
N SER A 41 -22.35 22.76 24.81
CA SER A 41 -21.34 22.75 25.86
C SER A 41 -21.14 21.37 26.50
N LYS A 42 -22.24 20.63 26.72
CA LYS A 42 -22.22 19.27 27.28
C LYS A 42 -21.64 18.26 26.30
N PHE A 43 -22.00 18.34 25.02
CA PHE A 43 -21.44 17.45 24.00
C PHE A 43 -19.93 17.67 23.81
N ILE A 44 -19.44 18.92 23.70
CA ILE A 44 -17.99 19.16 23.56
C ILE A 44 -17.20 18.77 24.82
N TYR A 45 -17.77 18.96 26.02
CA TYR A 45 -17.16 18.47 27.26
C TYR A 45 -17.06 16.93 27.29
N CYS A 46 -18.13 16.23 26.89
CA CYS A 46 -18.12 14.78 26.77
C CYS A 46 -17.09 14.30 25.73
N ALA A 47 -17.10 14.87 24.52
CA ALA A 47 -16.17 14.53 23.46
C ALA A 47 -14.70 14.73 23.87
N THR A 48 -14.41 15.79 24.63
CA THR A 48 -13.07 16.09 25.14
C THR A 48 -12.65 15.10 26.24
N THR A 49 -13.55 14.77 27.16
CA THR A 49 -13.27 13.83 28.28
C THR A 49 -13.30 12.35 27.88
N LYS A 50 -13.84 12.02 26.70
CA LYS A 50 -13.86 10.66 26.10
C LYS A 50 -12.85 10.50 24.96
N SER A 51 -11.76 11.28 24.99
CA SER A 51 -10.73 11.30 23.94
C SER A 51 -9.64 10.23 24.09
N VAL A 52 -9.31 9.82 25.32
CA VAL A 52 -8.30 8.77 25.60
C VAL A 52 -8.73 7.92 26.82
N PRO A 53 -9.06 6.62 26.65
CA PRO A 53 -9.30 5.94 25.38
C PRO A 53 -10.49 6.57 24.63
N VAL A 54 -10.57 6.36 23.32
CA VAL A 54 -11.65 6.91 22.50
C VAL A 54 -12.95 6.18 22.81
N ASN A 55 -13.94 6.93 23.29
CA ASN A 55 -15.30 6.44 23.56
C ASN A 55 -16.30 7.58 23.30
N LEU A 56 -16.15 8.25 22.17
CA LEU A 56 -16.91 9.43 21.75
C LEU A 56 -18.32 9.04 21.31
N CYS A 57 -18.42 8.01 20.47
CA CYS A 57 -19.66 7.59 19.85
C CYS A 57 -20.61 7.00 20.90
N GLU A 58 -20.19 5.96 21.62
CA GLU A 58 -21.00 5.35 22.68
C GLU A 58 -21.18 6.33 23.86
N GLY A 59 -20.10 6.98 24.28
CA GLY A 59 -20.08 7.75 25.53
C GLY A 59 -20.85 9.07 25.47
N CYS A 60 -21.13 9.60 24.27
CA CYS A 60 -21.76 10.91 24.09
C CYS A 60 -23.00 10.87 23.17
N VAL A 61 -23.52 9.68 22.83
CA VAL A 61 -24.65 9.53 21.87
C VAL A 61 -25.88 10.34 22.25
N ASP A 62 -26.33 10.28 23.51
CA ASP A 62 -27.55 10.98 23.92
C ASP A 62 -27.35 12.50 24.03
N LEU A 63 -26.12 12.95 24.32
CA LEU A 63 -25.76 14.37 24.25
C LEU A 63 -25.74 14.86 22.79
N TYR A 64 -25.29 14.04 21.84
CA TYR A 64 -25.34 14.35 20.41
C TYR A 64 -26.78 14.36 19.87
N ARG A 65 -27.63 13.44 20.34
CA ARG A 65 -29.06 13.41 20.02
C ARG A 65 -29.78 14.66 20.52
N ASN A 66 -29.57 15.05 21.77
CA ASN A 66 -30.14 16.27 22.36
C ASN A 66 -29.66 17.52 21.60
N LEU A 67 -28.35 17.64 21.37
CA LEU A 67 -27.74 18.68 20.53
C LEU A 67 -28.41 18.79 19.15
N THR A 68 -28.64 17.66 18.48
CA THR A 68 -29.26 17.63 17.15
C THR A 68 -30.75 17.99 17.20
N ASN A 69 -31.48 17.54 18.22
CA ASN A 69 -32.88 17.89 18.49
C ASN A 69 -33.05 19.39 18.72
N ASP A 70 -32.22 19.98 19.58
CA ASP A 70 -32.34 21.39 20.00
C ASP A 70 -31.94 22.34 18.87
N TYR A 71 -30.98 21.94 18.03
CA TYR A 71 -30.68 22.64 16.78
C TYR A 71 -31.84 22.55 15.77
N GLY A 72 -32.48 21.38 15.65
CA GLY A 72 -33.69 21.20 14.85
C GLY A 72 -34.85 22.09 15.31
N ASN A 73 -35.08 22.18 16.62
CA ASN A 73 -36.08 23.07 17.22
C ASN A 73 -35.79 24.55 16.95
N LEU A 74 -34.51 24.96 16.95
CA LEU A 74 -34.11 26.33 16.61
C LEU A 74 -34.33 26.66 15.11
N ILE A 75 -34.05 25.71 14.21
CA ILE A 75 -34.30 25.86 12.76
C ILE A 75 -35.81 25.93 12.47
N ALA A 76 -36.59 25.03 13.06
CA ALA A 76 -38.03 24.89 12.79
C ALA A 76 -38.80 26.19 13.09
N ASN A 77 -38.35 26.97 14.08
CA ASN A 77 -38.88 28.31 14.31
C ASN A 77 -38.21 29.33 13.35
N ALA A 78 -38.86 29.59 12.22
CA ALA A 78 -38.39 30.51 11.18
C ALA A 78 -37.96 31.91 11.69
N ASN A 79 -38.55 32.40 12.78
CA ASN A 79 -38.15 33.68 13.39
C ASN A 79 -36.81 33.59 14.13
N CYS A 80 -36.57 32.48 14.85
CA CYS A 80 -35.30 32.24 15.54
C CYS A 80 -34.19 31.87 14.54
N SER A 81 -34.51 31.02 13.56
CA SER A 81 -33.65 30.68 12.42
C SER A 81 -33.13 31.91 11.68
N LYS A 82 -34.01 32.86 11.32
CA LYS A 82 -33.59 34.13 10.71
C LYS A 82 -32.66 34.95 11.62
N ARG A 83 -32.97 35.01 12.92
CA ARG A 83 -32.23 35.82 13.92
C ARG A 83 -30.84 35.26 14.29
N TYR A 84 -30.62 33.95 14.19
CA TYR A 84 -29.38 33.33 14.70
C TYR A 84 -28.58 32.52 13.68
N LEU A 85 -29.16 32.14 12.53
CA LEU A 85 -28.49 31.34 11.50
C LEU A 85 -28.17 32.13 10.22
N ASN A 86 -28.70 33.37 10.10
CA ASN A 86 -28.60 34.20 8.90
C ASN A 86 -28.42 35.71 9.19
N SER A 87 -27.96 36.08 10.39
CA SER A 87 -27.86 37.50 10.80
C SER A 87 -26.44 38.07 10.81
N ASP A 88 -25.40 37.23 11.00
CA ASP A 88 -24.00 37.67 11.14
C ASP A 88 -23.09 36.98 10.14
N ARG A 89 -22.04 37.67 9.64
CA ARG A 89 -21.08 37.09 8.67
C ARG A 89 -20.39 35.79 9.15
N ILE A 90 -20.34 35.55 10.46
CA ILE A 90 -19.74 34.36 11.07
C ILE A 90 -20.76 33.20 11.22
N ASN A 91 -22.06 33.50 11.26
CA ASN A 91 -23.16 32.55 11.52
C ASN A 91 -22.83 31.56 12.67
N ILE A 92 -22.36 32.09 13.80
CA ILE A 92 -21.68 31.33 14.87
C ILE A 92 -22.44 30.07 15.32
N VAL A 93 -23.77 30.13 15.42
CA VAL A 93 -24.60 28.98 15.84
C VAL A 93 -24.57 27.85 14.82
N ALA A 94 -24.67 28.16 13.52
CA ALA A 94 -24.58 27.18 12.44
C ALA A 94 -23.16 26.65 12.28
N THR A 95 -22.13 27.50 12.45
CA THR A 95 -20.72 27.11 12.38
C THR A 95 -20.34 26.17 13.53
N THR A 96 -20.72 26.48 14.77
CA THR A 96 -20.50 25.60 15.93
C THR A 96 -21.21 24.26 15.75
N GLN A 97 -22.47 24.26 15.30
CA GLN A 97 -23.17 23.02 15.00
C GLN A 97 -22.44 22.21 13.92
N GLY A 98 -22.04 22.86 12.83
CA GLY A 98 -21.33 22.20 11.72
C GLY A 98 -20.04 21.52 12.16
N ILE A 99 -19.28 22.13 13.07
CA ILE A 99 -18.08 21.53 13.67
C ILE A 99 -18.42 20.28 14.49
N LEU A 100 -19.45 20.35 15.35
CA LEU A 100 -19.83 19.24 16.23
C LEU A 100 -20.45 18.06 15.46
N THR A 101 -21.29 18.34 14.46
CA THR A 101 -21.80 17.33 13.52
C THR A 101 -20.70 16.75 12.63
N SER A 102 -19.73 17.56 12.18
CA SER A 102 -18.57 17.07 11.43
C SER A 102 -17.69 16.14 12.27
N LEU A 103 -17.51 16.41 13.57
CA LEU A 103 -16.80 15.52 14.49
C LEU A 103 -17.47 14.14 14.59
N TRP A 104 -18.79 14.12 14.81
CA TRP A 104 -19.60 12.89 14.89
C TRP A 104 -19.57 12.07 13.57
N GLN A 105 -19.70 12.75 12.43
CA GLN A 105 -19.63 12.14 11.10
C GLN A 105 -18.23 11.59 10.79
N LYS A 106 -17.17 12.35 11.09
CA LYS A 106 -15.77 11.94 10.87
C LYS A 106 -15.38 10.73 11.72
N ALA A 107 -15.98 10.58 12.91
CA ALA A 107 -15.83 9.41 13.75
C ALA A 107 -16.68 8.20 13.30
N ASN A 108 -17.46 8.31 12.20
CA ASN A 108 -18.37 7.28 11.68
C ASN A 108 -19.34 6.73 12.75
N CYS A 109 -19.76 7.56 13.72
CA CYS A 109 -20.44 7.06 14.93
C CYS A 109 -21.74 6.28 14.68
N GLU A 110 -22.48 6.60 13.60
CA GLU A 110 -23.65 5.82 13.17
C GLU A 110 -23.35 4.32 12.96
N ASN A 111 -22.12 3.99 12.52
CA ASN A 111 -21.70 2.60 12.31
C ASN A 111 -21.34 1.85 13.61
N CYS A 112 -21.27 2.49 14.80
CA CYS A 112 -21.19 1.78 16.08
C CYS A 112 -22.51 1.07 16.40
N PHE A 113 -23.62 1.78 16.17
CA PHE A 113 -24.98 1.34 16.53
C PHE A 113 -25.62 0.43 15.47
N ARG A 114 -25.06 0.44 14.25
CA ARG A 114 -25.51 -0.42 13.15
C ARG A 114 -25.28 -1.89 13.48
N ASP A 115 -26.20 -2.75 13.06
CA ASP A 115 -26.08 -4.22 13.13
C ASP A 115 -25.78 -4.79 14.55
N ASN A 116 -25.99 -4.02 15.63
CA ASN A 116 -25.54 -4.30 17.00
C ASN A 116 -24.03 -4.53 17.15
N PHE A 117 -23.20 -3.98 16.25
CA PHE A 117 -21.75 -4.25 16.21
C PHE A 117 -21.05 -3.94 17.54
N TRP A 118 -21.35 -2.79 18.14
CA TRP A 118 -20.77 -2.38 19.42
C TRP A 118 -21.02 -3.40 20.55
N ILE A 119 -22.24 -3.94 20.66
CA ILE A 119 -22.64 -4.87 21.73
C ILE A 119 -21.84 -6.18 21.62
N VAL A 120 -21.74 -6.74 20.41
CA VAL A 120 -21.00 -8.00 20.17
C VAL A 120 -19.49 -7.80 20.32
N TYR A 121 -18.96 -6.65 19.89
CA TYR A 121 -17.56 -6.29 20.16
C TYR A 121 -17.29 -6.18 21.67
N SER A 122 -18.15 -5.49 22.41
CA SER A 122 -17.98 -5.26 23.85
C SER A 122 -18.01 -6.56 24.66
N ASP A 123 -18.91 -7.50 24.32
CA ASP A 123 -18.95 -8.84 24.93
C ASP A 123 -17.66 -9.63 24.67
N ASN A 124 -17.20 -9.72 23.41
CA ASN A 124 -15.93 -10.39 23.08
C ASN A 124 -14.71 -9.69 23.69
N SER A 125 -14.70 -8.36 23.75
CA SER A 125 -13.64 -7.59 24.41
C SER A 125 -13.63 -7.78 25.93
N THR A 126 -14.80 -7.96 26.54
CA THR A 126 -14.94 -8.27 27.98
C THR A 126 -14.46 -9.68 28.29
N LYS A 127 -14.78 -10.67 27.44
CA LYS A 127 -14.25 -12.05 27.54
C LYS A 127 -12.73 -12.07 27.47
N LEU A 128 -12.14 -11.37 26.49
CA LEU A 128 -10.69 -11.23 26.38
C LEU A 128 -10.10 -10.57 27.62
N GLN A 129 -10.65 -9.43 28.08
CA GLN A 129 -10.15 -8.72 29.27
C GLN A 129 -10.19 -9.61 30.51
N ASN A 130 -11.30 -10.30 30.76
CA ASN A 130 -11.45 -11.26 31.87
C ASN A 130 -10.45 -12.42 31.76
N CYS A 131 -10.10 -12.87 30.55
CA CYS A 131 -9.04 -13.86 30.37
C CYS A 131 -7.66 -13.28 30.71
N LEU A 132 -7.33 -12.08 30.22
CA LEU A 132 -6.05 -11.40 30.44
C LEU A 132 -5.82 -11.12 31.94
N GLU A 133 -6.85 -10.71 32.68
CA GLU A 133 -6.79 -10.47 34.13
C GLU A 133 -6.69 -11.77 34.96
N SER A 134 -7.20 -12.89 34.45
CA SER A 134 -7.20 -14.19 35.14
C SER A 134 -6.09 -15.14 34.69
N ALA A 135 -5.15 -14.69 33.88
CA ALA A 135 -4.02 -15.48 33.38
C ALA A 135 -2.72 -15.18 34.15
N SER A 136 -1.87 -16.19 34.33
CA SER A 136 -0.47 -15.95 34.67
C SER A 136 0.28 -15.37 33.47
N SER A 137 1.30 -14.55 33.75
CA SER A 137 2.16 -13.89 32.75
C SER A 137 2.66 -14.83 31.65
N ASP A 138 3.02 -16.06 32.04
CA ASP A 138 3.76 -16.98 31.19
C ASP A 138 2.83 -17.80 30.27
N LEU A 139 1.52 -17.83 30.57
CA LEU A 139 0.51 -18.61 29.85
C LEU A 139 -0.59 -17.74 29.20
N VAL A 140 -0.61 -16.42 29.46
CA VAL A 140 -1.62 -15.48 28.92
C VAL A 140 -1.81 -15.60 27.40
N CYS A 141 -0.72 -15.68 26.65
CA CYS A 141 -0.73 -15.79 25.19
C CYS A 141 -1.31 -17.12 24.67
N PHE A 142 -1.25 -18.19 25.47
CA PHE A 142 -1.85 -19.48 25.13
C PHE A 142 -3.31 -19.54 25.57
N LYS A 143 -3.57 -19.19 26.83
CA LYS A 143 -4.91 -19.24 27.46
C LYS A 143 -5.92 -18.35 26.72
N CYS A 144 -5.54 -17.11 26.41
CA CYS A 144 -6.44 -16.10 25.85
C CYS A 144 -6.37 -15.98 24.32
N LYS A 145 -5.68 -16.91 23.65
CA LYS A 145 -5.52 -16.91 22.19
C LYS A 145 -6.86 -16.96 21.46
N ASN A 146 -7.77 -17.80 21.95
CA ASN A 146 -9.07 -18.02 21.32
C ASN A 146 -9.98 -16.79 21.45
N ASP A 147 -9.96 -16.12 22.60
CA ASP A 147 -10.73 -14.87 22.82
C ASP A 147 -10.20 -13.73 21.96
N TYR A 148 -8.87 -13.59 21.85
CA TYR A 148 -8.23 -12.60 20.97
C TYR A 148 -8.55 -12.84 19.49
N VAL A 149 -8.47 -14.10 19.03
CA VAL A 149 -8.83 -14.46 17.65
C VAL A 149 -10.32 -14.22 17.39
N SER A 150 -11.20 -14.61 18.31
CA SER A 150 -12.65 -14.38 18.18
C SER A 150 -13.00 -12.89 18.06
N LEU A 151 -12.38 -12.04 18.90
CA LEU A 151 -12.54 -10.58 18.83
C LEU A 151 -11.99 -10.00 17.51
N ASN A 152 -10.81 -10.45 17.07
CA ASN A 152 -10.20 -10.00 15.82
C ASN A 152 -11.01 -10.39 14.59
N ASP A 153 -11.47 -11.63 14.53
CA ASP A 153 -12.20 -12.15 13.37
C ASP A 153 -13.60 -11.53 13.30
N PHE A 154 -14.23 -11.26 14.46
CA PHE A 154 -15.41 -10.41 14.52
C PHE A 154 -15.12 -9.01 13.95
N TYR A 155 -14.06 -8.34 14.42
CA TYR A 155 -13.69 -7.00 13.93
C TYR A 155 -13.49 -6.97 12.41
N LEU A 156 -12.74 -7.94 11.85
CA LEU A 156 -12.51 -8.05 10.41
C LEU A 156 -13.81 -8.33 9.62
N SER A 157 -14.73 -9.12 10.18
CA SER A 157 -16.04 -9.37 9.56
C SER A 157 -16.93 -8.12 9.51
N MET A 158 -16.90 -7.32 10.58
CA MET A 158 -17.56 -6.01 10.68
C MET A 158 -16.93 -5.01 9.71
N GLU A 159 -15.60 -4.86 9.72
CA GLU A 159 -14.83 -3.97 8.85
C GLU A 159 -15.16 -4.19 7.36
N LYS A 160 -15.23 -5.46 6.95
CA LYS A 160 -15.67 -5.87 5.61
C LYS A 160 -17.13 -5.48 5.33
N LYS A 161 -18.04 -5.60 6.31
CA LYS A 161 -19.47 -5.25 6.20
C LYS A 161 -19.74 -3.74 6.25
N VAL A 162 -18.81 -2.91 6.76
CA VAL A 162 -18.89 -1.44 6.70
C VAL A 162 -18.04 -0.82 5.57
N GLY A 163 -17.33 -1.64 4.78
CA GLY A 163 -16.46 -1.16 3.71
C GLY A 163 -15.30 -0.29 4.21
N GLY A 164 -14.70 -0.66 5.35
CA GLY A 164 -13.63 0.11 6.01
C GLY A 164 -14.12 1.31 6.83
N SER A 165 -15.38 1.74 6.70
CA SER A 165 -15.96 2.87 7.46
C SER A 165 -16.35 2.49 8.91
N VAL A 166 -15.45 1.81 9.63
CA VAL A 166 -15.62 1.42 11.04
C VAL A 166 -15.74 2.66 11.93
N CYS A 167 -16.58 2.64 12.96
CA CYS A 167 -16.67 3.76 13.91
C CYS A 167 -15.40 3.88 14.78
N PHE A 168 -15.03 5.11 15.10
CA PHE A 168 -13.69 5.42 15.61
C PHE A 168 -13.42 4.84 17.01
N ASP A 169 -14.43 4.77 17.88
CA ASP A 169 -14.38 4.08 19.17
C ASP A 169 -13.94 2.60 19.01
N LEU A 170 -14.44 1.89 17.99
CA LEU A 170 -14.07 0.50 17.71
C LEU A 170 -12.68 0.39 17.08
N GLN A 171 -12.26 1.37 16.26
CA GLN A 171 -10.90 1.41 15.71
C GLN A 171 -9.85 1.59 16.81
N ASP A 172 -10.03 2.56 17.72
CA ASP A 172 -9.09 2.79 18.83
C ASP A 172 -9.02 1.58 19.76
N ASN A 173 -10.17 1.04 20.20
CA ASN A 173 -10.18 -0.11 21.10
C ASN A 173 -9.55 -1.36 20.48
N MET A 174 -9.73 -1.60 19.17
CA MET A 174 -9.08 -2.73 18.50
C MET A 174 -7.57 -2.47 18.30
N ASN A 175 -7.17 -1.25 17.96
CA ASN A 175 -5.75 -0.89 17.83
C ASN A 175 -5.01 -0.98 19.17
N ARG A 176 -5.62 -0.50 20.26
CA ARG A 176 -5.09 -0.65 21.64
C ARG A 176 -5.00 -2.12 22.06
N THR A 177 -5.99 -2.94 21.71
CA THR A 177 -5.97 -4.39 21.96
C THR A 177 -4.86 -5.09 21.17
N ARG A 178 -4.71 -4.79 19.87
CA ARG A 178 -3.64 -5.31 19.00
C ARG A 178 -2.26 -4.90 19.50
N LEU A 179 -2.09 -3.65 19.95
CA LEU A 179 -0.84 -3.14 20.54
C LEU A 179 -0.51 -3.86 21.85
N ASN A 180 -1.50 -4.07 22.72
CA ASN A 180 -1.31 -4.81 23.98
C ASN A 180 -0.90 -6.26 23.71
N TRP A 181 -1.59 -6.96 22.80
CA TRP A 181 -1.32 -8.34 22.43
C TRP A 181 0.07 -8.53 21.79
N SER A 182 0.48 -7.61 20.91
CA SER A 182 1.73 -7.71 20.14
C SER A 182 2.95 -7.14 20.87
N LYS A 183 2.86 -5.93 21.46
CA LYS A 183 4.02 -5.19 22.00
C LYS A 183 4.16 -5.33 23.51
N THR A 184 3.06 -5.31 24.27
CA THR A 184 3.09 -5.48 25.74
C THR A 184 3.25 -6.95 26.13
N LEU A 185 2.34 -7.81 25.69
CA LEU A 185 2.28 -9.24 26.05
C LEU A 185 3.18 -10.13 25.17
N LYS A 186 3.66 -9.61 24.04
CA LYS A 186 4.54 -10.32 23.09
C LYS A 186 3.96 -11.63 22.53
N CYS A 187 2.63 -11.75 22.49
CA CYS A 187 1.92 -12.93 22.01
C CYS A 187 1.98 -13.12 20.50
N CYS A 188 2.45 -12.12 19.74
CA CYS A 188 2.64 -12.21 18.29
C CYS A 188 3.99 -12.86 17.94
N GLN A 189 4.19 -14.12 18.33
CA GLN A 189 5.35 -14.90 17.91
C GLN A 189 5.14 -15.41 16.47
N ARG A 190 5.61 -14.63 15.49
CA ARG A 190 5.69 -15.09 14.09
C ARG A 190 6.84 -16.09 13.97
N GLU A 191 6.54 -17.39 14.01
CA GLU A 191 7.47 -18.47 13.66
C GLU A 191 7.93 -18.37 12.20
N VAL A 192 8.87 -17.47 11.92
CA VAL A 192 9.54 -17.41 10.62
C VAL A 192 10.41 -18.64 10.46
N LYS A 193 9.98 -19.56 9.60
CA LYS A 193 10.83 -20.66 9.08
C LYS A 193 11.83 -20.08 8.07
N LEU A 194 12.64 -19.13 8.55
CA LEU A 194 13.59 -18.34 7.77
C LEU A 194 14.59 -19.25 7.04
N THR A 195 14.94 -20.39 7.63
CA THR A 195 15.72 -21.47 7.01
C THR A 195 15.14 -21.89 5.66
N ASN A 196 13.82 -22.09 5.54
CA ASN A 196 13.18 -22.50 4.29
C ASN A 196 13.22 -21.38 3.24
N PHE A 197 13.05 -20.13 3.68
CA PHE A 197 13.16 -18.95 2.80
C PHE A 197 14.60 -18.76 2.29
N LEU A 198 15.60 -18.85 3.17
CA LEU A 198 17.02 -18.75 2.82
C LEU A 198 17.48 -19.90 1.93
N ILE A 199 16.99 -21.12 2.15
CA ILE A 199 17.22 -22.25 1.23
C ILE A 199 16.60 -21.97 -0.13
N ALA A 200 15.36 -21.49 -0.20
CA ALA A 200 14.70 -21.18 -1.47
C ALA A 200 15.44 -20.08 -2.24
N VAL A 201 15.81 -18.97 -1.58
CA VAL A 201 16.62 -17.89 -2.18
C VAL A 201 17.98 -18.41 -2.62
N GLY A 202 18.67 -19.18 -1.77
CA GLY A 202 19.96 -19.78 -2.08
C GLY A 202 19.90 -20.69 -3.31
N VAL A 203 18.91 -21.58 -3.39
CA VAL A 203 18.69 -22.46 -4.56
C VAL A 203 18.37 -21.66 -5.82
N VAL A 204 17.48 -20.66 -5.76
CA VAL A 204 17.10 -19.84 -6.91
C VAL A 204 18.25 -18.98 -7.44
N VAL A 205 19.14 -18.50 -6.57
CA VAL A 205 20.33 -17.73 -6.98
C VAL A 205 21.46 -18.66 -7.48
N LEU A 206 21.71 -19.78 -6.79
CA LEU A 206 22.85 -20.64 -7.07
C LEU A 206 22.63 -21.62 -8.22
N LEU A 207 21.41 -22.12 -8.46
CA LEU A 207 21.16 -23.04 -9.58
C LEU A 207 21.53 -22.43 -10.94
N PRO A 208 21.07 -21.21 -11.32
CA PRO A 208 21.47 -20.58 -12.58
C PRO A 208 22.98 -20.37 -12.68
N ILE A 209 23.63 -19.95 -11.59
CA ILE A 209 25.08 -19.73 -11.53
C ILE A 209 25.83 -21.04 -11.79
N PHE A 210 25.58 -22.08 -11.00
CA PHE A 210 26.27 -23.37 -11.14
C PHE A 210 25.98 -24.02 -12.49
N THR A 211 24.71 -24.07 -12.93
CA THR A 211 24.37 -24.72 -14.21
C THR A 211 24.96 -23.97 -15.41
N PHE A 212 24.95 -22.63 -15.42
CA PHE A 212 25.56 -21.83 -16.48
C PHE A 212 27.08 -22.03 -16.54
N TYR A 213 27.80 -21.81 -15.44
CA TYR A 213 29.26 -21.90 -15.43
C TYR A 213 29.77 -23.33 -15.63
N ILE A 214 29.12 -24.35 -15.06
CA ILE A 214 29.50 -25.75 -15.30
C ILE A 214 29.27 -26.12 -16.78
N THR A 215 28.14 -25.72 -17.38
CA THR A 215 27.88 -25.95 -18.81
C THR A 215 28.94 -25.27 -19.69
N ALA A 216 29.30 -24.02 -19.39
CA ALA A 216 30.35 -23.30 -20.10
C ALA A 216 31.70 -24.03 -20.03
N VAL A 217 32.14 -24.44 -18.82
CA VAL A 217 33.42 -25.13 -18.61
C VAL A 217 33.45 -26.54 -19.25
N VAL A 218 32.33 -27.26 -19.24
CA VAL A 218 32.23 -28.58 -19.91
C VAL A 218 32.26 -28.43 -21.43
N VAL A 219 31.60 -27.41 -21.99
CA VAL A 219 31.60 -27.15 -23.44
C VAL A 219 32.97 -26.67 -23.92
N THR A 220 33.68 -25.81 -23.18
CA THR A 220 35.04 -25.37 -23.57
C THR A 220 36.04 -26.52 -23.51
N LYS A 221 36.12 -27.26 -22.40
CA LYS A 221 37.04 -28.41 -22.28
C LYS A 221 36.78 -29.51 -23.30
N ARG A 222 35.52 -29.74 -23.70
CA ARG A 222 35.20 -30.70 -24.77
C ARG A 222 35.63 -30.21 -26.15
N ARG A 223 35.66 -28.90 -26.39
CA ARG A 223 36.25 -28.33 -27.63
C ARG A 223 37.77 -28.44 -27.60
N GLU A 224 38.42 -28.07 -26.49
CA GLU A 224 39.87 -28.16 -26.31
C GLU A 224 40.39 -29.59 -26.58
N ALA A 225 39.78 -30.60 -25.96
CA ALA A 225 40.14 -32.01 -26.16
C ALA A 225 39.94 -32.49 -27.61
N ASN A 226 38.95 -31.96 -28.32
CA ASN A 226 38.70 -32.30 -29.73
C ASN A 226 39.61 -31.53 -30.71
N HIS A 227 40.14 -30.37 -30.32
CA HIS A 227 41.03 -29.56 -31.17
C HIS A 227 42.51 -29.89 -30.97
N GLY A 228 42.95 -30.32 -29.78
CA GLY A 228 44.35 -30.71 -29.55
C GLY A 228 44.83 -31.86 -30.46
N LEU A 229 43.92 -32.80 -30.76
CA LEU A 229 44.17 -33.97 -31.62
C LEU A 229 44.41 -33.64 -33.12
N LEU A 230 44.41 -32.35 -33.50
CA LEU A 230 44.70 -31.89 -34.87
C LEU A 230 46.05 -31.18 -35.00
N ASN A 231 46.84 -31.05 -33.92
CA ASN A 231 48.07 -30.24 -33.91
C ASN A 231 49.35 -31.02 -33.51
N GLU A 232 49.31 -32.36 -33.46
CA GLU A 232 50.50 -33.21 -33.21
C GLU A 232 51.02 -33.91 -34.50
N GLN A 233 50.47 -33.58 -35.67
CA GLN A 233 50.85 -34.17 -36.96
C GLN A 233 51.90 -33.33 -37.71
N GLU A 234 53.07 -33.10 -37.09
CA GLU A 234 54.27 -32.74 -37.88
C GLU A 234 54.94 -34.03 -38.40
N PRO A 235 55.20 -34.16 -39.72
CA PRO A 235 55.70 -35.40 -40.32
C PRO A 235 57.20 -35.63 -40.05
N GLU A 236 57.60 -36.90 -39.97
CA GLU A 236 58.98 -37.31 -39.70
C GLU A 236 59.98 -36.77 -40.75
N LEU A 237 61.02 -36.07 -40.29
CA LEU A 237 62.06 -35.49 -41.14
C LEU A 237 63.20 -36.49 -41.45
N ASP A 238 62.84 -37.70 -41.87
CA ASP A 238 63.70 -38.58 -42.69
C ASP A 238 63.44 -38.35 -44.20
N ALA A 239 62.94 -37.15 -44.54
CA ALA A 239 62.81 -36.68 -45.91
C ALA A 239 64.20 -36.65 -46.58
N PRO A 240 64.40 -37.35 -47.71
CA PRO A 240 65.67 -37.31 -48.42
C PRO A 240 66.04 -35.88 -48.81
N SER A 241 67.34 -35.55 -48.76
CA SER A 241 67.86 -34.26 -49.25
C SER A 241 67.25 -33.89 -50.60
N THR A 242 67.06 -32.59 -50.90
CA THR A 242 66.41 -32.17 -52.14
C THR A 242 67.07 -32.77 -53.39
N SER A 243 68.38 -33.00 -53.39
CA SER A 243 69.09 -33.77 -54.42
C SER A 243 68.62 -35.22 -54.58
N THR A 244 68.42 -35.98 -53.50
CA THR A 244 67.96 -37.37 -53.56
C THR A 244 66.46 -37.46 -53.83
N LEU A 245 65.65 -36.50 -53.36
CA LEU A 245 64.23 -36.38 -53.71
C LEU A 245 64.04 -36.07 -55.21
N ILE A 246 64.85 -35.15 -55.77
CA ILE A 246 64.88 -34.87 -57.22
C ILE A 246 65.37 -36.09 -58.00
N THR A 247 66.42 -36.78 -57.55
CA THR A 247 66.93 -37.98 -58.23
C THR A 247 65.90 -39.11 -58.25
N ALA A 248 65.17 -39.32 -57.15
CA ALA A 248 64.09 -40.30 -57.07
C ALA A 248 62.91 -39.92 -57.99
N ALA A 249 62.53 -38.63 -58.07
CA ALA A 249 61.51 -38.16 -58.99
C ALA A 249 61.91 -38.37 -60.46
N VAL A 250 63.13 -37.97 -60.85
CA VAL A 250 63.65 -38.10 -62.22
C VAL A 250 63.81 -39.57 -62.66
N LEU A 251 64.07 -40.50 -61.73
CA LEU A 251 64.14 -41.94 -62.01
C LEU A 251 62.78 -42.66 -61.99
N SER A 252 61.72 -42.03 -61.45
CA SER A 252 60.38 -42.64 -61.35
C SER A 252 59.36 -42.08 -62.35
N THR A 253 59.66 -40.96 -63.02
CA THR A 253 58.89 -40.50 -64.18
C THR A 253 59.03 -41.48 -65.34
N SER A 254 57.97 -42.24 -65.65
CA SER A 254 57.82 -42.86 -66.96
C SER A 254 57.66 -41.78 -68.02
N THR A 255 58.16 -42.05 -69.23
CA THR A 255 58.06 -41.14 -70.36
C THR A 255 56.64 -41.18 -70.97
N GLU A 256 55.73 -40.33 -70.50
CA GLU A 256 54.51 -39.99 -71.27
C GLU A 256 54.90 -39.30 -72.58
N ASP A 257 54.12 -39.54 -73.65
CA ASP A 257 54.35 -38.97 -74.98
C ASP A 257 54.26 -37.42 -74.93
N PRO A 258 55.24 -36.67 -75.50
CA PRO A 258 55.24 -35.21 -75.45
C PRO A 258 53.99 -34.57 -76.09
N VAL A 259 53.31 -35.24 -77.01
CA VAL A 259 52.04 -34.76 -77.59
C VAL A 259 50.92 -34.74 -76.54
N ALA A 260 50.88 -35.73 -75.64
CA ALA A 260 49.87 -35.82 -74.59
C ALA A 260 50.06 -34.74 -73.50
N ILE A 261 51.32 -34.39 -73.20
CA ILE A 261 51.67 -33.36 -72.21
C ILE A 261 51.17 -31.98 -72.69
N SER A 262 51.45 -31.62 -73.95
CA SER A 262 51.04 -30.35 -74.55
C SER A 262 49.52 -30.09 -74.44
N ALA A 263 48.71 -31.08 -74.84
CA ALA A 263 47.25 -31.01 -74.77
C ALA A 263 46.70 -30.93 -73.34
N ARG A 264 47.43 -31.46 -72.34
CA ARG A 264 47.10 -31.33 -70.91
C ARG A 264 47.33 -29.89 -70.43
N THR A 265 48.47 -29.28 -70.78
CA THR A 265 48.82 -27.91 -70.36
C THR A 265 47.88 -26.85 -70.91
N GLU A 266 47.50 -26.93 -72.20
CA GLU A 266 46.54 -26.00 -72.81
C GLU A 266 45.17 -26.04 -72.11
N LYS A 267 44.70 -27.26 -71.79
CA LYS A 267 43.41 -27.46 -71.13
C LYS A 267 43.37 -26.92 -69.69
N ILE A 268 44.50 -26.87 -68.99
CA ILE A 268 44.62 -26.29 -67.64
C ILE A 268 44.65 -24.75 -67.71
N ALA A 269 45.39 -24.17 -68.66
CA ALA A 269 45.44 -22.73 -68.85
C ALA A 269 44.04 -22.12 -69.11
N ASN A 270 43.26 -22.76 -69.98
CA ASN A 270 41.90 -22.32 -70.31
C ASN A 270 40.91 -22.38 -69.13
N VAL A 271 41.16 -23.21 -68.10
CA VAL A 271 40.32 -23.26 -66.88
C VAL A 271 40.69 -22.15 -65.90
N LEU A 272 41.98 -21.89 -65.70
CA LEU A 272 42.45 -20.87 -64.74
C LEU A 272 42.10 -19.44 -65.18
N ILE A 273 42.09 -19.16 -66.48
CA ILE A 273 41.67 -17.86 -67.02
C ILE A 273 40.17 -17.61 -66.80
N GLY A 274 39.33 -18.66 -66.78
CA GLY A 274 37.87 -18.54 -66.70
C GLY A 274 37.29 -18.27 -65.31
N ALA A 275 38.08 -18.37 -64.23
CA ALA A 275 37.60 -18.27 -62.85
C ALA A 275 38.04 -16.98 -62.11
N GLY A 276 38.90 -16.16 -62.71
CA GLY A 276 39.58 -15.04 -62.02
C GLY A 276 38.76 -13.76 -61.82
N THR A 277 37.49 -13.71 -62.21
CA THR A 277 36.73 -12.45 -62.32
C THR A 277 35.28 -12.55 -61.83
N HIS A 278 35.04 -12.36 -60.52
CA HIS A 278 34.01 -11.41 -60.05
C HIS A 278 33.88 -11.17 -58.53
N LEU A 279 34.52 -11.96 -57.66
CA LEU A 279 34.28 -11.93 -56.20
C LEU A 279 35.46 -11.32 -55.41
N LEU A 280 35.63 -10.01 -55.57
CA LEU A 280 36.29 -9.11 -54.64
C LEU A 280 35.45 -7.83 -54.56
N ASP A 281 34.79 -7.61 -53.42
CA ASP A 281 34.42 -6.31 -52.82
C ASP A 281 33.26 -6.52 -51.82
N GLU A 282 33.51 -6.25 -50.54
CA GLU A 282 32.64 -5.48 -49.62
C GLU A 282 33.27 -5.47 -48.20
N SER A 283 33.24 -4.30 -47.53
CA SER A 283 33.78 -4.14 -46.18
C SER A 283 33.11 -2.99 -45.41
N SER A 284 32.84 -3.24 -44.11
CA SER A 284 32.60 -2.29 -42.99
C SER A 284 31.40 -1.31 -43.02
N ASP A 285 30.46 -1.53 -42.10
CA ASP A 285 29.52 -0.60 -41.42
C ASP A 285 28.77 -1.39 -40.29
N GLU A 286 28.13 -0.87 -39.23
CA GLU A 286 28.13 0.44 -38.52
C GLU A 286 27.72 0.17 -37.02
N GLU A 287 27.19 1.15 -36.25
CA GLU A 287 26.65 1.00 -34.88
C GLU A 287 25.08 0.96 -34.86
N PRO A 288 24.36 0.62 -33.74
CA PRO A 288 23.99 1.64 -32.73
C PRO A 288 23.71 1.15 -31.26
N PRO A 289 23.44 2.05 -30.27
CA PRO A 289 23.46 1.72 -28.82
C PRO A 289 22.10 1.63 -28.04
N ARG A 290 22.16 1.64 -26.68
CA ARG A 290 21.13 1.16 -25.71
C ARG A 290 20.17 2.22 -25.08
N GLY A 291 18.84 1.97 -25.15
CA GLY A 291 18.00 1.50 -24.00
C GLY A 291 17.26 2.45 -23.01
N LYS A 292 16.23 1.86 -22.35
CA LYS A 292 15.42 2.32 -21.15
C LYS A 292 14.32 3.38 -21.44
N LYS A 293 13.20 3.51 -20.68
CA LYS A 293 12.72 2.90 -19.40
C LYS A 293 11.19 3.09 -19.19
N VAL A 294 10.59 2.34 -18.24
CA VAL A 294 9.32 2.65 -17.51
C VAL A 294 8.04 2.61 -18.40
N ALA A 295 6.79 2.34 -17.96
CA ALA A 295 6.15 2.14 -16.63
C ALA A 295 5.34 0.78 -16.62
N HIS A 296 4.31 0.46 -15.82
CA HIS A 296 3.60 1.05 -14.66
C HIS A 296 2.84 -0.04 -13.84
N SER A 297 2.81 0.01 -12.50
CA SER A 297 1.79 -0.59 -11.59
C SER A 297 2.19 -0.38 -10.11
N PRO A 298 1.30 0.11 -9.21
CA PRO A 298 1.61 0.21 -7.79
C PRO A 298 0.81 -0.79 -6.93
N ALA A 299 1.52 -1.56 -6.10
CA ALA A 299 0.98 -2.21 -4.90
C ALA A 299 1.89 -1.86 -3.72
N SER A 300 1.32 -1.39 -2.61
CA SER A 300 2.06 -0.80 -1.49
C SER A 300 1.88 -1.62 -0.21
N ASP A 301 2.86 -2.46 0.11
CA ASP A 301 3.05 -2.99 1.47
C ASP A 301 3.90 -2.00 2.27
N TYR A 302 3.36 -1.51 3.39
CA TYR A 302 4.08 -0.66 4.34
C TYR A 302 4.75 -1.54 5.40
N SER A 303 6.08 -1.59 5.38
CA SER A 303 6.90 -2.09 6.49
C SER A 303 7.62 -0.91 7.11
N SER A 304 7.47 -0.72 8.41
CA SER A 304 8.16 0.32 9.19
C SER A 304 8.85 -0.34 10.36
N ASP A 305 10.18 -0.23 10.40
CA ASP A 305 10.99 -0.76 11.49
C ASP A 305 10.91 0.13 12.74
N ASP A 306 11.10 -0.46 13.92
CA ASP A 306 11.19 0.24 15.22
C ASP A 306 12.62 0.81 15.42
N GLU A 307 12.77 2.12 15.67
CA GLU A 307 14.04 2.73 16.13
C GLU A 307 14.01 2.95 17.66
N PRO A 308 14.96 2.37 18.43
CA PRO A 308 15.04 2.57 19.88
C PRO A 308 16.09 3.62 20.27
N LEU A 309 15.68 4.88 20.48
CA LEU A 309 16.54 5.92 21.03
C LEU A 309 16.92 5.67 22.51
N GLU A 310 18.17 5.98 22.86
CA GLU A 310 18.75 5.73 24.19
C GLU A 310 18.15 6.61 25.31
N LYS A 311 18.21 6.10 26.55
CA LYS A 311 17.98 6.91 27.75
C LYS A 311 19.29 7.55 28.23
N PRO A 312 19.36 8.87 28.48
CA PRO A 312 20.50 9.46 29.17
C PRO A 312 20.58 8.97 30.62
N LYS A 313 21.81 8.83 31.14
CA LYS A 313 22.07 8.47 32.54
C LYS A 313 21.78 9.65 33.47
N ARG A 314 21.44 9.34 34.73
CA ARG A 314 21.46 10.31 35.84
C ARG A 314 22.88 10.83 36.09
N ALA A 315 22.97 12.12 36.40
CA ALA A 315 23.61 12.55 37.65
C ALA A 315 22.51 12.64 38.74
#